data_AF-A0A136KJ45-F1
#
_entry.id   AF-A0A136KJ45-F1
#
_cell.length_a   1.000
_cell.length_b   1.000
_cell.length_c   1.000
_cell.angle_alpha   90.00
_cell.angle_beta   90.00
_cell.angle_gamma   90.00
#
_symmetry.space_group_name_H-M   'P 1'
#
loop_
_entity.id
_entity.type
_entity.pdbx_description
1 polymer ?
#
loop_
_entity_poly.entity_id
_entity_poly.type
_entity_poly.pdbx_seq_one_letter_code
_entity_poly.pdbx_strand_id
1 'polypeptide(L)' 'MVRAIQISKLNDFIFCPYSLYLHAIFESFDKSLYQDTPQLLGTIAHEAVDTKKVFLEKEHT' A
#
# COMPACT_ATOMS: atom_id res chain seq x y z
N MET A 1 -11.88 22.45 6.84
CA MET A 1 -11.90 21.06 6.32
C MET A 1 -10.51 20.73 5.79
N VAL A 2 -9.71 19.97 6.56
CA VAL A 2 -8.36 19.57 6.14
C VAL A 2 -8.48 18.26 5.37
N ARG A 3 -7.96 18.23 4.14
CA ARG A 3 -7.93 17.03 3.31
C ARG A 3 -6.58 16.37 3.51
N ALA A 4 -6.56 15.16 4.05
CA ALA A 4 -5.31 14.40 4.23
C ALA A 4 -4.82 13.88 2.88
N ILE A 5 -3.51 13.91 2.67
CA ILE A 5 -2.83 13.34 1.49
C ILE A 5 -2.06 12.11 1.96
N GLN A 6 -2.15 11.02 1.20
CA GLN A 6 -1.37 9.82 1.48
C GLN A 6 0.13 10.10 1.32
N ILE A 7 0.92 9.65 2.29
CA ILE A 7 2.38 9.85 2.27
C ILE A 7 3.01 9.23 1.02
N SER A 8 2.51 8.10 0.54
CA SER A 8 2.97 7.46 -0.71
C SER A 8 2.79 8.37 -1.93
N LYS A 9 1.67 9.10 -2.04
CA LYS A 9 1.45 10.04 -3.15
C LYS A 9 2.38 11.24 -3.09
N LEU A 10 2.68 11.72 -1.88
CA LEU A 10 3.67 12.77 -1.67
C LEU A 10 5.08 12.29 -2.05
N ASN A 11 5.44 11.07 -1.64
CA ASN A 11 6.69 10.42 -2.00
C ASN A 11 6.85 10.31 -3.51
N ASP A 12 5.86 9.75 -4.20
CA ASP A 12 5.88 9.58 -5.66
C ASP A 12 6.03 10.92 -6.39
N PHE A 13 5.35 11.97 -5.91
CA PHE A 13 5.48 13.32 -6.48
C PHE A 13 6.90 13.88 -6.38
N ILE A 14 7.54 13.74 -5.21
CA ILE A 14 8.90 14.26 -4.97
C ILE A 14 9.93 13.56 -5.87
N PHE A 15 9.78 12.25 -6.06
CA PHE A 15 10.71 11.46 -6.87
C PHE A 15 10.44 11.57 -8.37
N CYS A 16 9.18 11.47 -8.80
CA CYS A 16 8.80 11.51 -10.21
C CYS A 16 7.31 11.92 -10.39
N PRO A 17 7.03 13.18 -10.74
CA PRO A 17 5.66 13.64 -11.00
C PRO A 17 4.94 12.86 -12.11
N TYR A 18 5.70 12.35 -13.10
CA TYR A 18 5.13 11.53 -14.18
C TYR A 18 4.66 10.16 -13.69
N SER A 19 5.39 9.51 -12.79
CA SER A 19 4.95 8.21 -12.24
C SER A 19 3.72 8.37 -11.35
N LEU A 20 3.55 9.50 -10.65
CA LEU A 20 2.31 9.80 -9.92
C LEU A 20 1.09 9.82 -10.84
N TYR A 21 1.21 10.44 -12.02
CA TYR A 21 0.12 10.47 -13.01
C TYR A 21 -0.26 9.07 -13.48
N LEU A 22 0.74 8.25 -13.82
CA LEU A 22 0.51 6.87 -14.23
C LEU A 22 -0.10 6.04 -13.09
N HIS A 23 0.41 6.17 -11.86
CA HIS A 23 -0.17 5.53 -10.68
C HIS A 23 -1.64 5.93 -10.51
N ALA A 24 -2.00 7.19 -10.69
CA ALA A 24 -3.39 7.63 -10.57
C ALA A 24 -4.31 7.00 -11.64
N ILE A 25 -3.81 6.74 -12.85
CA ILE A 25 -4.56 6.04 -13.90
C ILE A 25 -4.73 4.56 -13.55
N PHE A 26 -3.66 3.88 -13.13
CA PHE A 26 -3.67 2.43 -12.89
C PHE A 26 -4.17 2.03 -11.49
N GLU A 27 -4.34 2.97 -10.56
CA GLU A 27 -4.78 2.68 -9.18
C GLU A 27 -6.14 1.98 -9.11
N SER A 28 -7.04 2.21 -10.07
CA SER A 28 -8.33 1.51 -10.17
C SER A 28 -8.27 0.19 -10.92
N PHE A 29 -7.12 -0.17 -11.50
CA PHE A 29 -6.94 -1.39 -12.28
C PHE A 29 -6.56 -2.55 -11.35
N ASP A 30 -6.70 -3.77 -11.87
CA ASP A 30 -6.30 -4.97 -11.12
C ASP A 30 -4.80 -4.90 -10.78
N LYS A 31 -4.48 -5.09 -9.50
CA LYS A 31 -3.11 -5.01 -8.98
C LYS A 31 -2.17 -6.03 -9.64
N SER A 32 -2.69 -7.16 -10.11
CA SER A 32 -1.92 -8.17 -10.83
C SER A 32 -1.33 -7.66 -12.16
N LEU A 33 -1.85 -6.56 -12.71
CA LEU A 33 -1.36 -5.99 -13.95
C LEU A 33 -0.05 -5.21 -13.79
N TYR A 34 0.29 -4.78 -12.57
CA TYR A 34 1.43 -3.89 -12.33
C TYR A 34 2.25 -4.20 -11.07
N GLN A 35 1.81 -5.11 -10.21
CA GLN A 35 2.60 -5.57 -9.08
C GLN A 35 3.51 -6.74 -9.49
N ASP A 36 4.78 -6.67 -9.10
CA ASP A 36 5.69 -7.80 -9.22
C ASP A 36 5.69 -8.66 -7.95
N THR A 37 6.36 -9.81 -8.03
CA THR A 37 6.55 -10.76 -6.92
C THR A 37 6.94 -10.11 -5.59
N PRO A 38 7.91 -9.18 -5.50
CA PRO A 38 8.27 -8.60 -4.20
C PRO A 38 7.14 -7.78 -3.56
N GLN A 39 6.33 -7.05 -4.34
CA GLN A 39 5.19 -6.28 -3.82
C GLN A 39 4.08 -7.21 -3.33
N LEU A 40 3.85 -8.33 -4.04
CA LEU A 40 2.90 -9.35 -3.62
C LEU A 40 3.32 -10.02 -2.30
N LEU A 41 4.59 -10.44 -2.21
CA LEU A 41 5.14 -11.05 -1.00
C LEU A 41 5.09 -10.10 0.20
N GLY A 42 5.38 -8.81 -0.02
CA GLY A 42 5.22 -7.78 1.00
C GLY A 42 3.77 -7.67 1.48
N THR A 43 2.80 -7.69 0.57
CA THR A 43 1.37 -7.64 0.93
C THR A 43 0.97 -8.83 1.80
N ILE A 44 1.37 -10.05 1.43
CA ILE A 44 1.08 -11.27 2.20
C ILE A 44 1.70 -11.20 3.60
N ALA A 45 2.95 -10.75 3.71
CA ALA A 45 3.63 -10.62 5.00
C ALA A 45 2.94 -9.62 5.94
N HIS A 46 2.38 -8.54 5.38
CA HIS A 46 1.68 -7.51 6.14
C HIS A 46 0.22 -7.84 6.48
N GLU A 47 -0.40 -8.80 5.78
CA GLU A 47 -1.81 -9.18 5.98
C GLU A 47 -2.13 -9.53 7.45
N ALA A 48 -1.23 -10.22 8.15
CA ALA A 48 -1.41 -10.62 9.53
C ALA A 48 -1.49 -9.42 10.50
N VAL A 49 -0.75 -8.35 10.20
CA VAL A 49 -0.74 -7.09 10.94
C VAL A 49 -2.00 -6.29 10.61
N ASP A 50 -2.33 -6.17 9.32
CA ASP A 50 -3.48 -5.40 8.84
C ASP A 50 -4.81 -5.98 9.34
N THR A 51 -4.91 -7.30 9.42
CA THR A 51 -6.09 -8.01 9.94
C THR A 51 -6.12 -8.08 11.47
N LYS A 52 -5.12 -7.53 12.17
CA LYS A 52 -4.96 -7.57 13.63
C LYS A 52 -4.96 -8.98 14.25
N LYS A 53 -4.82 -10.04 13.45
CA LYS A 53 -4.86 -11.44 13.94
C LYS A 53 -3.73 -11.72 14.93
N VAL A 54 -2.56 -11.11 14.73
CA VAL A 54 -1.37 -11.32 15.57
C VAL A 54 -1.53 -10.76 16.99
N PHE A 55 -2.39 -9.77 17.20
CA PHE A 55 -2.52 -9.11 18.51
C PHE A 55 -3.46 -9.86 19.47
N LEU A 56 -4.34 -10.72 18.97
CA LEU A 56 -5.28 -11.48 19.82
C LEU A 56 -4.62 -12.68 20.51
N GLU A 57 -3.55 -13.24 19.94
CA GLU A 57 -2.82 -14.37 20.55
C GLU A 57 -1.88 -13.94 21.70
N LYS A 58 -1.56 -12.64 21.81
CA LYS A 58 -0.62 -12.13 22.82
C LYS A 58 -1.25 -11.52 24.07
N GLU A 59 -2.58 -11.40 24.13
CA GLU A 59 -3.30 -10.94 25.33
C GLU A 59 -3.91 -12.09 26.17
N HIS A 60 -3.55 -13.35 25.89
CA HIS A 60 -4.06 -14.51 26.62
C HIS A 60 -2.97 -15.39 27.26
N THR A 61 -1.85 -14.79 27.65
CA THR A 61 -0.81 -15.44 28.47
C THR A 61 -0.49 -14.62 29.70
#